data_AF-A0A9E1U5I4-F1
#
_entry.id   AF-A0A9E1U5I4-F1
#
_cell.length_a   1.000
_cell.length_b   1.000
_cell.length_c   1.000
_cell.angle_alpha   90.00
_cell.angle_beta   90.00
_cell.angle_gamma   90.00
#
_symmetry.space_group_name_H-M   'P 1'
#
loop_
_entity.id
_entity.type
_entity.pdbx_description
1 polymer ?
#
loop_
_entity_poly.entity_id
_entity_poly.type
_entity_poly.pdbx_seq_one_letter_code
_entity_poly.pdbx_strand_id
1 'polypeptide(L)'
;DVATAMREVGLTADDVRAAAANITDSNEPQFITLRHNDYGTEPVFSVTSTTAGLVAAESDVPQEINNGRDIAGKIQGEVAFGKGQVLKGGAFTQADGLEILYTGAKASQKGEFVGSVTVTQNSMYFQVGANCGQTVTHGIREITSKGLARAVENLSGFKSLADIDVRTAQGAQDAICLIDKAIQEVSGTRGRMGAFHKNNLQSNLNYLRSAHENVTKAESVIRDTDVAEEMTLYTRNQIMMEANVAMLAQANQAPSVLMRLLQ
;
A
#
# COMPACT_ATOMS: atom_id res chain seq x y z
N ASP A 1 8.36 -3.16 29.34
CA ASP A 1 7.03 -3.77 29.44
C ASP A 1 6.82 -4.64 28.20
N VAL A 2 6.64 -5.95 28.39
CA VAL A 2 6.64 -6.94 27.30
C VAL A 2 5.45 -6.72 26.37
N ALA A 3 4.29 -6.33 26.91
CA ALA A 3 3.10 -6.02 26.13
C ALA A 3 3.33 -4.85 25.15
N THR A 4 4.10 -3.84 25.56
CA THR A 4 4.44 -2.70 24.70
C THR A 4 5.40 -3.11 23.59
N ALA A 5 6.43 -3.89 23.90
CA ALA A 5 7.36 -4.41 22.91
C ALA A 5 6.68 -5.32 21.88
N MET A 6 5.71 -6.13 22.29
CA MET A 6 4.94 -6.98 21.37
C MET A 6 4.06 -6.15 20.41
N ARG A 7 3.44 -5.06 20.90
CA ARG A 7 2.66 -4.17 20.03
C ARG A 7 3.54 -3.45 19.01
N GLU A 8 4.77 -3.09 19.35
CA GLU A 8 5.73 -2.48 18.41
C GLU A 8 6.11 -3.43 17.27
N VAL A 9 6.12 -4.74 17.53
CA VAL A 9 6.38 -5.78 16.53
C VAL A 9 5.09 -6.30 15.88
N GLY A 10 3.94 -5.65 16.14
CA GLY A 10 2.68 -5.99 15.47
C GLY A 10 1.98 -7.23 16.01
N LEU A 11 2.28 -7.64 17.25
CA LEU A 11 1.66 -8.79 17.91
C LEU A 11 0.76 -8.35 19.08
N THR A 12 -0.29 -9.13 19.30
CA THR A 12 -1.14 -9.09 20.50
C THR A 12 -1.09 -10.45 21.20
N ALA A 13 -0.98 -10.41 22.54
CA ALA A 13 -0.99 -11.58 23.40
C ALA A 13 -2.29 -11.57 24.21
N ASP A 14 -3.10 -12.60 24.03
CA ASP A 14 -4.30 -12.84 24.83
C ASP A 14 -4.05 -14.07 25.72
N ASP A 15 -4.13 -13.87 27.04
CA ASP A 15 -4.12 -14.97 28.00
C ASP A 15 -5.49 -15.65 27.97
N VAL A 16 -5.56 -16.84 27.40
CA VAL A 16 -6.80 -17.63 27.40
C VAL A 16 -6.78 -18.52 28.64
N ARG A 17 -7.27 -17.99 29.76
CA ARG A 17 -7.79 -18.85 30.83
C ARG A 17 -9.05 -19.51 30.29
N ALA A 18 -9.07 -20.85 30.23
CA ALA A 18 -10.25 -21.57 29.81
C ALA A 18 -11.45 -21.11 30.66
N ALA A 19 -12.43 -20.51 30.00
CA ALA A 19 -13.70 -20.13 30.60
C ALA A 19 -14.52 -21.41 30.84
N ALA A 20 -14.08 -22.24 31.79
CA ALA A 20 -14.92 -23.24 32.43
C ALA A 20 -15.31 -22.68 33.80
N ALA A 21 -16.61 -22.71 34.07
CA ALA A 21 -17.24 -22.12 35.25
C ALA A 21 -16.48 -22.38 36.56
N ASN A 22 -16.30 -21.31 37.35
CA ASN A 22 -16.05 -21.28 38.79
C ASN A 22 -15.05 -22.32 39.36
N ILE A 23 -13.93 -21.79 39.88
CA ILE A 23 -12.81 -22.42 40.60
C ILE A 23 -11.65 -22.79 39.65
N THR A 24 -10.77 -21.82 39.39
CA THR A 24 -9.45 -22.06 38.79
C THR A 24 -8.45 -22.41 39.88
N ASP A 25 -7.93 -23.63 39.86
CA ASP A 25 -6.79 -24.06 40.69
C ASP A 25 -5.49 -23.41 40.17
N SER A 26 -4.53 -23.11 41.05
CA SER A 26 -3.26 -22.45 40.67
C SER A 26 -2.38 -23.29 39.73
N ASN A 27 -2.79 -24.54 39.46
CA ASN A 27 -2.06 -25.54 38.70
C ASN A 27 -2.68 -25.84 37.32
N GLU A 28 -3.71 -25.09 36.89
CA GLU A 28 -4.24 -25.25 35.53
C GLU A 28 -3.26 -24.75 34.46
N PRO A 29 -3.11 -25.48 33.34
CA PRO A 29 -2.23 -25.07 32.25
C PRO A 29 -2.67 -23.72 31.67
N GLN A 30 -1.74 -22.76 31.68
CA GLN A 30 -1.95 -21.45 31.08
C GLN A 30 -1.60 -21.52 29.59
N PHE A 31 -2.54 -21.12 28.73
CA PHE A 31 -2.30 -21.03 27.30
C PHE A 31 -2.19 -19.55 26.91
N ILE A 32 -1.06 -19.19 26.31
CA ILE A 32 -0.86 -17.85 25.74
C ILE A 32 -1.18 -17.94 24.26
N THR A 33 -2.19 -17.19 23.82
CA THR A 33 -2.51 -17.11 22.40
C THR A 33 -1.87 -15.85 21.83
N LEU A 34 -1.01 -16.02 20.82
CA LEU A 34 -0.38 -14.91 20.10
C LEU A 34 -1.06 -14.73 18.75
N ARG A 35 -1.37 -13.49 18.40
CA ARG A 35 -2.01 -13.14 17.13
C ARG A 35 -1.33 -11.93 16.50
N HIS A 36 -1.22 -11.96 15.17
CA HIS A 36 -0.77 -10.81 14.41
C HIS A 36 -1.86 -9.72 14.36
N ASN A 37 -1.47 -8.46 14.41
CA ASN A 37 -2.39 -7.32 14.41
C ASN A 37 -3.00 -7.06 13.01
N ASP A 38 -2.23 -7.36 11.96
CA ASP A 38 -2.72 -7.32 10.58
C ASP A 38 -3.40 -8.62 10.17
N TYR A 39 -4.35 -8.50 9.24
CA TYR A 39 -5.18 -9.59 8.73
C TYR A 39 -4.76 -9.99 7.32
N GLY A 40 -4.98 -11.27 6.99
CA GLY A 40 -4.80 -11.80 5.64
C GLY A 40 -3.71 -12.86 5.57
N THR A 41 -3.34 -13.23 4.35
CA THR A 41 -2.35 -14.29 4.10
C THR A 41 -0.90 -13.79 4.10
N GLU A 42 -0.66 -12.48 4.09
CA GLU A 42 0.69 -11.91 4.01
C GLU A 42 1.48 -11.92 5.33
N PRO A 43 0.88 -11.58 6.49
CA PRO A 43 1.63 -11.54 7.74
C PRO A 43 2.04 -12.93 8.22
N VAL A 44 3.30 -13.08 8.60
CA VAL A 44 3.90 -14.31 9.15
C VAL A 44 4.65 -13.97 10.44
N PHE A 45 4.62 -14.90 11.40
CA PHE A 45 5.47 -14.82 12.57
C PHE A 45 5.78 -16.23 13.10
N SER A 46 6.94 -16.38 13.70
CA SER A 46 7.37 -17.61 14.37
C SER A 46 7.45 -17.38 15.87
N VAL A 47 7.15 -18.41 16.64
CA VAL A 47 7.22 -18.39 18.10
C VAL A 47 8.15 -19.49 18.60
N THR A 48 8.89 -19.20 19.65
CA THR A 48 9.76 -20.17 20.33
C THR A 48 9.52 -20.05 21.84
N SER A 49 9.55 -21.17 22.55
CA SER A 49 9.47 -21.20 24.01
C SER A 49 10.46 -22.19 24.58
N THR A 50 11.02 -21.89 25.74
CA THR A 50 11.80 -22.83 26.56
C THR A 50 10.91 -23.85 27.28
N THR A 51 9.59 -23.69 27.22
CA THR A 51 8.61 -24.64 27.77
C THR A 51 7.70 -25.11 26.65
N ALA A 52 7.81 -26.39 26.30
CA ALA A 52 6.94 -27.02 25.31
C ALA A 52 5.47 -26.89 25.71
N GLY A 53 4.60 -26.56 24.74
CA GLY A 53 3.16 -26.43 24.91
C GLY A 53 2.65 -25.05 25.35
N LEU A 54 3.53 -24.10 25.69
CA LEU A 54 3.10 -22.74 26.10
C LEU A 54 2.68 -21.88 24.90
N VAL A 55 3.59 -21.71 23.93
CA VAL A 55 3.34 -21.01 22.65
C VAL A 55 3.87 -21.79 21.44
N ALA A 56 4.78 -22.74 21.66
CA ALA A 56 5.33 -23.64 20.63
C ALA A 56 5.17 -25.10 21.08
N ALA A 57 5.00 -26.02 20.13
CA ALA A 57 4.78 -27.43 20.41
C ALA A 57 6.00 -28.12 21.07
N GLU A 58 7.21 -27.70 20.73
CA GLU A 58 8.47 -28.24 21.23
C GLU A 58 9.31 -27.14 21.89
N SER A 59 10.17 -27.52 22.85
CA SER A 59 11.08 -26.59 23.53
C SER A 59 12.19 -26.16 22.59
N ASP A 60 12.47 -24.85 22.56
CA ASP A 60 13.56 -24.22 21.81
C ASP A 60 13.53 -24.45 20.29
N VAL A 61 12.39 -24.91 19.76
CA VAL A 61 12.16 -25.04 18.31
C VAL A 61 11.24 -23.90 17.85
N PRO A 62 11.68 -23.07 16.89
CA PRO A 62 10.80 -22.08 16.26
C PRO A 62 9.66 -22.77 15.52
N GLN A 63 8.43 -22.43 15.90
CA GLN A 63 7.23 -22.87 15.21
C GLN A 63 6.64 -21.70 14.42
N GLU A 64 6.49 -21.90 13.11
CA GLU A 64 5.80 -20.94 12.25
C GLU A 64 4.28 -21.05 12.46
N ILE A 65 3.62 -19.92 12.71
CA ILE A 65 2.17 -19.89 12.91
C ILE A 65 1.47 -19.70 11.58
N ASN A 66 0.44 -20.52 11.33
CA ASN A 66 -0.35 -20.46 10.10
C ASN A 66 -0.87 -19.05 9.82
N ASN A 67 -0.71 -18.61 8.58
CA ASN A 67 -1.15 -17.30 8.13
C ASN A 67 -2.67 -17.15 8.28
N GLY A 68 -3.12 -15.90 8.41
CA GLY A 68 -4.53 -15.59 8.29
C GLY A 68 -5.07 -15.89 6.89
N ARG A 69 -6.38 -15.74 6.72
CA ARG A 69 -7.04 -15.90 5.42
C ARG A 69 -7.59 -14.55 4.97
N ASP A 70 -7.40 -14.24 3.69
CA ASP A 70 -8.06 -13.09 3.08
C ASP A 70 -9.57 -13.33 2.96
N ILE A 71 -10.34 -12.27 3.12
CA ILE A 71 -11.77 -12.28 2.82
C ILE A 71 -11.99 -12.70 1.36
N ALA A 72 -12.93 -13.61 1.11
CA ALA A 72 -13.28 -14.01 -0.25
C ALA A 72 -14.79 -13.92 -0.44
N GLY A 73 -15.24 -13.52 -1.63
CA GLY A 73 -16.65 -13.38 -1.92
C GLY A 73 -16.92 -12.78 -3.28
N LYS A 74 -18.20 -12.56 -3.56
CA LYS A 74 -18.69 -11.85 -4.75
C LYS A 74 -19.46 -10.61 -4.30
N ILE A 75 -19.35 -9.53 -5.07
CA ILE A 75 -20.13 -8.31 -4.83
C ILE A 75 -21.18 -8.23 -5.93
N GLN A 76 -22.47 -8.23 -5.58
CA GLN A 76 -23.58 -8.27 -6.55
C GLN A 76 -23.48 -9.45 -7.55
N GLY A 77 -22.88 -10.57 -7.15
CA GLY A 77 -22.67 -11.74 -8.04
C GLY A 77 -21.44 -11.66 -8.94
N GLU A 78 -20.75 -10.51 -8.98
CA GLU A 78 -19.52 -10.28 -9.74
C GLU A 78 -18.26 -10.66 -8.96
N VAL A 79 -17.17 -10.90 -9.69
CA VAL A 79 -15.86 -11.24 -9.12
C VAL A 79 -15.36 -10.09 -8.24
N ALA A 80 -14.90 -10.43 -7.04
CA ALA A 80 -14.28 -9.50 -6.12
C ALA A 80 -12.96 -10.07 -5.59
N PHE A 81 -12.00 -9.18 -5.33
CA PHE A 81 -10.66 -9.50 -4.89
C PHE A 81 -10.49 -9.17 -3.41
N GLY A 82 -10.10 -10.17 -2.64
CA GLY A 82 -9.84 -10.07 -1.21
C GLY A 82 -8.39 -9.73 -0.90
N LYS A 83 -8.17 -8.85 0.08
CA LYS A 83 -6.89 -8.68 0.75
C LYS A 83 -7.12 -8.35 2.22
N GLY A 84 -6.71 -9.25 3.11
CA GLY A 84 -6.98 -9.19 4.54
C GLY A 84 -8.48 -9.09 4.82
N GLN A 85 -8.90 -7.98 5.40
CA GLN A 85 -10.30 -7.69 5.74
C GLN A 85 -11.07 -6.98 4.62
N VAL A 86 -10.41 -6.65 3.52
CA VAL A 86 -10.97 -5.80 2.45
C VAL A 86 -11.29 -6.63 1.23
N LEU A 87 -12.53 -6.57 0.74
CA LEU A 87 -13.00 -7.18 -0.50
C LEU A 87 -13.35 -6.06 -1.49
N LYS A 88 -12.66 -6.01 -2.64
CA LYS A 88 -12.84 -4.99 -3.67
C LYS A 88 -13.53 -5.57 -4.90
N GLY A 89 -14.48 -4.86 -5.48
CA GLY A 89 -15.07 -5.27 -6.75
C GLY A 89 -14.04 -5.25 -7.89
N GLY A 90 -14.22 -6.15 -8.86
CA GLY A 90 -13.34 -6.21 -10.03
C GLY A 90 -13.46 -4.94 -10.89
N ALA A 91 -12.33 -4.51 -11.47
CA ALA A 91 -12.30 -3.37 -12.40
C ALA A 91 -13.23 -3.63 -13.60
N PHE A 92 -13.88 -2.57 -14.07
CA PHE A 92 -14.83 -2.58 -15.20
C PHE A 92 -16.09 -3.46 -15.00
N THR A 93 -16.44 -3.79 -13.76
CA THR A 93 -17.70 -4.47 -13.41
C THR A 93 -18.71 -3.50 -12.80
N GLN A 94 -19.95 -3.94 -12.58
CA GLN A 94 -20.92 -3.16 -11.81
C GLN A 94 -20.52 -3.00 -10.33
N ALA A 95 -19.60 -3.85 -9.86
CA ALA A 95 -19.00 -3.75 -8.54
C ALA A 95 -17.74 -2.86 -8.53
N ASP A 96 -17.34 -2.29 -9.67
CA ASP A 96 -16.14 -1.45 -9.75
C ASP A 96 -16.29 -0.22 -8.84
N GLY A 97 -15.23 0.07 -8.10
CA GLY A 97 -15.23 1.11 -7.07
C GLY A 97 -16.00 0.78 -5.78
N LEU A 98 -16.55 -0.43 -5.62
CA LEU A 98 -17.08 -0.91 -4.33
C LEU A 98 -15.98 -1.55 -3.49
N GLU A 99 -15.87 -1.11 -2.25
CA GLU A 99 -14.97 -1.72 -1.25
C GLU A 99 -15.78 -2.16 -0.03
N ILE A 100 -15.69 -3.45 0.31
CA ILE A 100 -16.32 -4.03 1.49
C ILE A 100 -15.24 -4.31 2.53
N LEU A 101 -15.37 -3.73 3.72
CA LEU A 101 -14.53 -4.05 4.87
C LEU A 101 -15.30 -4.94 5.83
N TYR A 102 -14.73 -6.10 6.17
CA TYR A 102 -15.19 -6.98 7.23
C TYR A 102 -14.32 -6.81 8.46
N THR A 103 -14.88 -6.31 9.56
CA THR A 103 -14.11 -6.05 10.79
C THR A 103 -14.02 -7.26 11.73
N GLY A 104 -14.46 -8.43 11.28
CA GLY A 104 -14.49 -9.61 12.13
C GLY A 104 -13.13 -10.24 12.34
N ALA A 105 -12.89 -10.68 13.58
CA ALA A 105 -11.63 -11.25 14.03
C ALA A 105 -11.71 -12.75 14.34
N LYS A 106 -12.93 -13.32 14.40
CA LYS A 106 -13.18 -14.71 14.78
C LYS A 106 -13.95 -15.44 13.69
N ALA A 107 -13.70 -16.74 13.55
CA ALA A 107 -14.55 -17.63 12.77
C ALA A 107 -15.91 -17.76 13.49
N SER A 108 -17.00 -17.40 12.83
CA SER A 108 -18.34 -17.39 13.42
C SER A 108 -18.82 -18.77 13.80
N GLN A 109 -19.14 -18.94 15.08
CA GLN A 109 -20.11 -19.94 15.52
C GLN A 109 -21.52 -19.36 15.34
N LYS A 110 -22.46 -20.19 14.91
CA LYS A 110 -23.80 -19.79 14.45
C LYS A 110 -24.51 -18.91 15.50
N GLY A 111 -24.77 -17.65 15.15
CA GLY A 111 -25.53 -16.70 15.98
C GLY A 111 -24.69 -15.71 16.79
N GLU A 112 -23.37 -15.79 16.77
CA GLU A 112 -22.49 -14.82 17.43
C GLU A 112 -22.23 -13.60 16.55
N PHE A 113 -22.24 -12.39 17.15
CA PHE A 113 -21.80 -11.18 16.47
C PHE A 113 -20.29 -11.27 16.22
N VAL A 114 -19.91 -11.51 14.96
CA VAL A 114 -18.51 -11.72 14.59
C VAL A 114 -17.85 -10.51 13.96
N GLY A 115 -18.58 -9.42 13.75
CA GLY A 115 -18.06 -8.18 13.19
C GLY A 115 -19.10 -7.45 12.34
N SER A 116 -18.70 -6.28 11.84
CA SER A 116 -19.52 -5.49 10.91
C SER A 116 -18.98 -5.57 9.50
N VAL A 117 -19.90 -5.55 8.53
CA VAL A 117 -19.61 -5.37 7.11
C VAL A 117 -19.93 -3.92 6.78
N THR A 118 -18.92 -3.17 6.33
CA THR A 118 -19.14 -1.81 5.81
C THR A 118 -18.87 -1.78 4.32
N VAL A 119 -19.85 -1.30 3.55
CA VAL A 119 -19.70 -1.07 2.11
C VAL A 119 -19.37 0.40 1.90
N THR A 120 -18.19 0.68 1.36
CA THR A 120 -17.81 2.00 0.88
C THR A 120 -18.20 2.08 -0.59
N GLN A 121 -19.22 2.87 -0.87
CA GLN A 121 -19.58 3.27 -2.23
C GLN A 121 -18.80 4.53 -2.60
N ASN A 122 -18.59 4.76 -3.89
CA ASN A 122 -17.93 5.95 -4.42
C ASN A 122 -16.41 6.01 -4.14
N SER A 123 -15.70 4.90 -4.36
CA SER A 123 -14.24 4.93 -4.36
C SER A 123 -13.71 5.89 -5.43
N MET A 124 -12.69 6.66 -5.07
CA MET A 124 -12.03 7.59 -5.97
C MET A 124 -11.10 6.80 -6.90
N TYR A 125 -11.11 7.12 -8.20
CA TYR A 125 -10.18 6.58 -9.18
C TYR A 125 -8.96 7.47 -9.27
N PHE A 126 -7.77 6.87 -9.12
CA PHE A 126 -6.50 7.55 -9.29
C PHE A 126 -5.79 6.97 -10.50
N GLN A 127 -5.47 7.81 -11.48
CA GLN A 127 -4.52 7.45 -12.53
C GLN A 127 -3.11 7.51 -11.92
N VAL A 128 -2.43 6.37 -11.86
CA VAL A 128 -1.12 6.26 -11.19
C VAL A 128 0.02 5.90 -12.13
N GLY A 129 -0.28 5.59 -13.38
CA GLY A 129 0.72 5.25 -14.39
C GLY A 129 0.54 6.03 -15.69
N ALA A 130 1.53 5.89 -16.57
CA ALA A 130 1.57 6.59 -17.86
C ALA A 130 0.62 5.97 -18.91
N ASN A 131 0.24 4.69 -18.75
CA ASN A 131 -0.56 3.97 -19.73
C ASN A 131 -2.05 3.98 -19.39
N CYS A 132 -2.89 3.87 -20.43
CA CYS A 132 -4.33 3.70 -20.28
C CYS A 132 -4.64 2.46 -19.41
N GLY A 133 -5.57 2.61 -18.47
CA GLY A 133 -5.97 1.53 -17.56
C GLY A 133 -5.06 1.33 -16.33
N GLN A 134 -3.96 2.09 -16.19
CA GLN A 134 -3.14 2.06 -14.98
C GLN A 134 -3.73 2.93 -13.87
N THR A 135 -4.83 2.44 -13.29
CA THR A 135 -5.56 3.10 -12.21
C THR A 135 -5.54 2.26 -10.94
N VAL A 136 -5.74 2.95 -9.81
CA VAL A 136 -6.07 2.32 -8.53
C VAL A 136 -7.24 3.04 -7.91
N THR A 137 -8.10 2.26 -7.26
CA THR A 137 -9.27 2.76 -6.53
C THR A 137 -9.03 2.73 -5.03
N HIS A 138 -9.44 3.81 -4.36
CA HIS A 138 -9.48 3.88 -2.91
C HIS A 138 -10.76 4.54 -2.42
N GLY A 139 -11.49 3.82 -1.57
CA GLY A 139 -12.68 4.33 -0.89
C GLY A 139 -12.35 4.74 0.54
N ILE A 140 -12.88 5.90 0.95
CA ILE A 140 -12.85 6.32 2.36
C ILE A 140 -14.21 6.00 2.97
N ARG A 141 -14.21 5.23 4.05
CA ARG A 141 -15.42 4.92 4.81
C ARG A 141 -16.05 6.20 5.37
N GLU A 142 -17.36 6.19 5.59
CA GLU A 142 -18.04 7.27 6.32
C GLU A 142 -17.36 7.56 7.68
N ILE A 143 -16.90 8.82 7.86
CA ILE A 143 -16.25 9.31 9.10
C ILE A 143 -17.17 10.29 9.85
N THR A 144 -18.47 10.29 9.55
CA THR A 144 -19.44 11.15 10.25
C THR A 144 -19.69 10.62 11.67
N SER A 145 -20.17 11.47 12.57
CA SER A 145 -20.57 11.06 13.92
C SER A 145 -21.67 9.99 13.94
N LYS A 146 -22.49 9.91 12.88
CA LYS A 146 -23.51 8.87 12.70
C LYS A 146 -22.95 7.59 12.08
N GLY A 147 -21.85 7.67 11.34
CA GLY A 147 -21.21 6.58 10.62
C GLY A 147 -20.18 5.81 11.43
N LEU A 148 -19.52 6.47 12.39
CA LEU A 148 -18.49 5.88 13.25
C LEU A 148 -19.07 5.14 14.45
N ALA A 149 -18.27 4.18 14.96
CA ALA A 149 -18.55 3.44 16.20
C ALA A 149 -19.94 2.77 16.25
N ARG A 150 -20.38 2.23 15.11
CA ARG A 150 -21.61 1.45 15.03
C ARG A 150 -21.44 0.06 15.64
N ALA A 151 -22.55 -0.50 16.14
CA ALA A 151 -22.62 -1.85 16.69
C ALA A 151 -21.68 -2.10 17.89
N VAL A 152 -21.48 -1.08 18.73
CA VAL A 152 -20.88 -1.23 20.05
C VAL A 152 -21.98 -1.61 21.03
N GLU A 153 -21.88 -2.77 21.68
CA GLU A 153 -22.82 -3.17 22.73
C GLU A 153 -22.65 -2.23 23.94
N ASN A 154 -23.76 -1.67 24.41
CA ASN A 154 -23.79 -0.76 25.55
C ASN A 154 -25.16 -0.80 26.23
N LEU A 155 -25.21 -0.43 27.51
CA LEU A 155 -26.43 -0.46 28.31
C LEU A 155 -27.33 0.75 28.06
N SER A 156 -26.75 1.87 27.63
CA SER A 156 -27.46 3.14 27.37
C SER A 156 -28.19 3.19 26.03
N GLY A 157 -28.01 2.19 25.16
CA GLY A 157 -28.66 2.08 23.86
C GLY A 157 -28.11 3.02 22.77
N PHE A 158 -26.92 3.58 22.95
CA PHE A 158 -26.27 4.45 21.95
C PHE A 158 -25.94 3.66 20.69
N LYS A 159 -26.32 4.20 19.52
CA LYS A 159 -26.06 3.54 18.22
C LYS A 159 -24.86 4.15 17.49
N SER A 160 -24.54 5.40 17.80
CA SER A 160 -23.50 6.17 17.14
C SER A 160 -22.97 7.27 18.06
N LEU A 161 -21.89 7.95 17.65
CA LEU A 161 -21.35 9.11 18.39
C LEU A 161 -22.34 10.27 18.47
N ALA A 162 -23.33 10.33 17.56
CA ALA A 162 -24.37 11.36 17.58
C ALA A 162 -25.39 11.17 18.72
N ASP A 163 -25.50 9.96 19.27
CA ASP A 163 -26.49 9.61 20.30
C ASP A 163 -25.93 9.71 21.72
N ILE A 164 -24.65 10.08 21.86
CA ILE A 164 -23.95 10.13 23.14
C ILE A 164 -24.63 11.15 24.07
N ASP A 165 -25.06 10.68 25.24
CA ASP A 165 -25.49 11.50 26.36
C ASP A 165 -24.68 11.14 27.62
N VAL A 166 -23.93 12.12 28.14
CA VAL A 166 -23.04 11.98 29.30
C VAL A 166 -23.67 12.45 30.61
N ARG A 167 -24.98 12.72 30.63
CA ARG A 167 -25.68 13.18 31.86
C ARG A 167 -25.77 12.11 32.96
N THR A 168 -25.57 10.84 32.61
CA THR A 168 -25.57 9.72 33.57
C THR A 168 -24.19 9.08 33.66
N ALA A 169 -23.86 8.50 34.81
CA ALA A 169 -22.59 7.80 34.99
C ALA A 169 -22.45 6.62 34.00
N GLN A 170 -23.53 5.86 33.76
CA GLN A 170 -23.53 4.78 32.77
C GLN A 170 -23.35 5.32 31.34
N GLY A 171 -24.06 6.40 30.99
CA GLY A 171 -23.92 7.03 29.67
C GLY A 171 -22.50 7.56 29.43
N ALA A 172 -21.84 8.09 30.46
CA ALA A 172 -20.43 8.49 30.37
C ALA A 172 -19.50 7.29 30.11
N GLN A 173 -19.70 6.16 30.78
CA GLN A 173 -18.89 4.95 30.57
C GLN A 173 -19.10 4.37 29.16
N ASP A 174 -20.35 4.27 28.72
CA ASP A 174 -20.69 3.77 27.39
C ASP A 174 -20.16 4.70 26.29
N ALA A 175 -20.20 6.02 26.52
CA ALA A 175 -19.63 7.01 25.61
C ALA A 175 -18.12 6.82 25.39
N ILE A 176 -17.37 6.50 26.46
CA ILE A 176 -15.93 6.21 26.36
C ILE A 176 -15.69 5.01 25.43
N CYS A 177 -16.44 3.92 25.61
CA CYS A 177 -16.32 2.74 24.74
C CYS A 177 -16.60 3.05 23.27
N LEU A 178 -17.63 3.85 22.98
CA LEU A 178 -17.94 4.29 21.61
C LEU A 178 -16.82 5.18 21.04
N ILE A 179 -16.30 6.12 21.83
CA ILE A 179 -15.21 7.01 21.42
C ILE A 179 -13.93 6.20 21.13
N ASP A 180 -13.56 5.25 21.99
CA ASP A 180 -12.40 4.39 21.76
C ASP A 180 -12.53 3.60 20.46
N LYS A 181 -13.72 3.04 20.21
CA LYS A 181 -14.00 2.36 18.94
C LYS A 181 -13.87 3.31 17.75
N ALA A 182 -14.39 4.53 17.85
CA ALA A 182 -14.27 5.53 16.80
C ALA A 182 -12.81 5.93 16.55
N ILE A 183 -12.00 6.08 17.61
CA ILE A 183 -10.57 6.40 17.50
C ILE A 183 -9.83 5.28 16.77
N GLN A 184 -10.07 4.02 17.13
CA GLN A 184 -9.49 2.86 16.44
C GLN A 184 -9.86 2.86 14.96
N GLU A 185 -11.13 3.12 14.67
CA GLU A 185 -11.68 3.17 13.32
C GLU A 185 -11.09 4.29 12.45
N VAL A 186 -10.92 5.49 13.01
CA VAL A 186 -10.27 6.62 12.34
C VAL A 186 -8.79 6.34 12.15
N SER A 187 -8.12 5.79 13.16
CA SER A 187 -6.70 5.44 13.11
C SER A 187 -6.42 4.37 12.05
N GLY A 188 -7.26 3.33 11.98
CA GLY A 188 -7.19 2.32 10.94
C GLY A 188 -7.46 2.88 9.54
N THR A 189 -8.37 3.86 9.42
CA THR A 189 -8.61 4.54 8.14
C THR A 189 -7.40 5.39 7.73
N ARG A 190 -6.78 6.14 8.65
CA ARG A 190 -5.53 6.88 8.40
C ARG A 190 -4.37 5.95 8.01
N GLY A 191 -4.23 4.81 8.70
CA GLY A 191 -3.23 3.79 8.39
C GLY A 191 -3.39 3.25 6.97
N ARG A 192 -4.63 2.90 6.58
CA ARG A 192 -4.93 2.45 5.21
C ARG A 192 -4.66 3.52 4.17
N MET A 193 -5.02 4.78 4.43
CA MET A 193 -4.70 5.89 3.53
C MET A 193 -3.18 6.10 3.39
N GLY A 194 -2.44 6.01 4.49
CA GLY A 194 -0.97 6.09 4.48
C GLY A 194 -0.32 4.96 3.69
N ALA A 195 -0.80 3.72 3.89
CA ALA A 195 -0.34 2.56 3.12
C ALA A 195 -0.68 2.71 1.63
N PHE A 196 -1.88 3.18 1.29
CA PHE A 196 -2.27 3.44 -0.10
C PHE A 196 -1.36 4.47 -0.75
N HIS A 197 -1.12 5.62 -0.09
CA HIS A 197 -0.23 6.67 -0.57
C HIS A 197 1.20 6.14 -0.78
N LYS A 198 1.77 5.45 0.21
CA LYS A 198 3.16 4.93 0.13
C LYS A 198 3.31 3.86 -0.95
N ASN A 199 2.44 2.85 -0.95
CA ASN A 199 2.62 1.66 -1.76
C ASN A 199 2.18 1.87 -3.21
N ASN A 200 1.19 2.74 -3.46
CA ASN A 200 0.70 2.99 -4.82
C ASN A 200 1.24 4.31 -5.35
N LEU A 201 0.87 5.44 -4.73
CA LEU A 201 1.17 6.76 -5.29
C LEU A 201 2.67 7.07 -5.28
N GLN A 202 3.34 6.87 -4.14
CA GLN A 202 4.76 7.19 -4.00
C GLN A 202 5.64 6.19 -4.75
N SER A 203 5.32 4.90 -4.70
CA SER A 203 6.05 3.88 -5.47
C SER A 203 5.95 4.15 -6.97
N ASN A 204 4.75 4.44 -7.48
CA ASN A 204 4.57 4.74 -8.90
C ASN A 204 5.19 6.07 -9.29
N LEU A 205 5.12 7.10 -8.45
CA LEU A 205 5.82 8.36 -8.68
C LEU A 205 7.33 8.16 -8.83
N ASN A 206 7.93 7.33 -7.96
CA ASN A 206 9.35 7.01 -8.05
C ASN A 206 9.67 6.27 -9.35
N TYR A 207 8.84 5.29 -9.73
CA TYR A 207 8.96 4.59 -11.00
C TYR A 207 8.88 5.54 -12.19
N LEU A 208 7.89 6.44 -12.22
CA LEU A 208 7.70 7.43 -13.28
C LEU A 208 8.87 8.42 -13.36
N ARG A 209 9.46 8.82 -12.22
CA ARG A 209 10.66 9.66 -12.20
C ARG A 209 11.86 8.96 -12.82
N SER A 210 12.10 7.71 -12.47
CA SER A 210 13.19 6.92 -13.09
C SER A 210 12.94 6.70 -14.58
N ALA A 211 11.71 6.40 -14.97
CA ALA A 211 11.34 6.27 -16.38
C ALA A 211 11.57 7.59 -17.14
N HIS A 212 11.15 8.72 -16.58
CA HIS A 212 11.38 10.05 -17.15
C HIS A 212 12.88 10.33 -17.31
N GLU A 213 13.69 10.09 -16.27
CA GLU A 213 15.14 10.28 -16.35
C GLU A 213 15.78 9.44 -17.45
N ASN A 214 15.35 8.17 -17.60
CA ASN A 214 15.83 7.29 -18.65
C ASN A 214 15.43 7.79 -20.05
N VAL A 215 14.20 8.28 -20.22
CA VAL A 215 13.73 8.85 -21.51
C VAL A 215 14.47 10.14 -21.83
N THR A 216 14.66 11.05 -20.88
CA THR A 216 15.44 12.28 -21.09
C THR A 216 16.90 11.97 -21.43
N LYS A 217 17.49 10.95 -20.79
CA LYS A 217 18.84 10.48 -21.15
C LYS A 217 18.90 9.93 -22.57
N ALA A 218 17.93 9.10 -22.97
CA ALA A 218 17.86 8.58 -24.33
C ALA A 218 17.67 9.70 -25.35
N GLU A 219 16.81 10.68 -25.06
CA GLU A 219 16.61 11.88 -25.89
C GLU A 219 17.90 12.70 -26.03
N SER A 220 18.63 12.93 -24.93
CA SER A 220 19.92 13.64 -24.96
C SER A 220 20.92 12.92 -25.84
N VAL A 221 21.04 11.60 -25.71
CA VAL A 221 21.98 10.82 -26.54
C VAL A 221 21.63 10.93 -28.02
N ILE A 222 20.35 10.82 -28.38
CA ILE A 222 19.91 10.96 -29.78
C ILE A 222 20.24 12.36 -30.28
N ARG A 223 19.80 13.39 -29.55
CA ARG A 223 19.99 14.79 -29.95
C ARG A 223 21.47 15.18 -30.04
N ASP A 224 22.29 14.75 -29.09
CA ASP A 224 23.72 15.07 -29.06
C ASP A 224 24.46 14.32 -30.18
N THR A 225 24.03 13.10 -30.54
CA THR A 225 24.58 12.36 -31.68
C THR A 225 24.24 13.05 -32.99
N ASP A 226 22.98 13.46 -33.19
CA ASP A 226 22.54 14.16 -34.40
C ASP A 226 23.27 15.51 -34.56
N VAL A 227 23.44 16.26 -33.45
CA VAL A 227 24.20 17.52 -33.46
C VAL A 227 25.68 17.26 -33.76
N ALA A 228 26.29 16.22 -33.20
CA ALA A 228 27.67 15.87 -33.49
C ALA A 228 27.85 15.50 -34.98
N GLU A 229 26.93 14.73 -35.56
CA GLU A 229 26.95 14.38 -36.99
C GLU A 229 26.87 15.64 -37.86
N GLU A 230 25.90 16.53 -37.61
CA GLU A 230 25.76 17.79 -38.34
C GLU A 230 26.98 18.71 -38.18
N MET A 231 27.55 18.80 -36.98
CA MET A 231 28.77 19.58 -36.75
C MET A 231 29.96 19.01 -37.52
N THR A 232 30.12 17.69 -37.61
CA THR A 232 31.19 17.09 -38.42
C THR A 232 30.99 17.35 -39.92
N LEU A 233 29.76 17.27 -40.42
CA LEU A 233 29.40 17.60 -41.79
C LEU A 233 29.68 19.08 -42.09
N TYR A 234 29.28 19.98 -41.18
CA TYR A 234 29.54 21.41 -41.27
C TYR A 234 31.04 21.71 -41.32
N THR A 235 31.83 21.17 -40.38
CA THR A 235 33.29 21.34 -40.35
C THR A 235 33.95 20.77 -41.60
N ARG A 236 33.53 19.59 -42.07
CA ARG A 236 34.05 18.99 -43.32
C ARG A 236 33.78 19.90 -44.52
N ASN A 237 32.57 20.45 -44.62
CA ASN A 237 32.21 21.35 -45.72
C ASN A 237 32.98 22.67 -45.64
N GLN A 238 33.24 23.19 -44.45
CA GLN A 238 34.07 24.37 -44.25
C GLN A 238 35.53 24.14 -44.64
N ILE A 239 36.13 23.01 -44.23
CA ILE A 239 37.48 22.62 -44.65
C ILE A 239 37.54 22.44 -46.18
N MET A 240 36.53 21.82 -46.80
CA MET A 240 36.44 21.70 -48.26
C MET A 240 36.36 23.08 -48.95
N MET A 241 35.61 24.03 -48.40
CA MET A 241 35.57 25.39 -48.95
C MET A 241 36.93 26.09 -48.84
N GLU A 242 37.60 26.02 -47.69
CA GLU A 242 38.93 26.58 -47.50
C GLU A 242 39.98 25.91 -48.41
N ALA A 243 39.93 24.59 -48.57
CA ALA A 243 40.78 23.83 -49.48
C ALA A 243 40.53 24.20 -50.94
N ASN A 244 39.27 24.39 -51.37
CA ASN A 244 38.94 24.85 -52.71
C ASN A 244 39.50 26.25 -52.98
N VAL A 245 39.43 27.16 -52.01
CA VAL A 245 40.02 28.51 -52.13
C VAL A 245 41.55 28.44 -52.23
N ALA A 246 42.22 27.62 -51.41
CA ALA A 246 43.67 27.42 -51.47
C ALA A 246 44.11 26.74 -52.78
N MET A 247 43.37 25.73 -53.25
CA MET A 247 43.58 25.05 -54.53
C MET A 247 43.41 26.01 -55.71
N LEU A 248 42.37 26.86 -55.69
CA LEU A 248 42.19 27.91 -56.69
C LEU A 248 43.35 28.91 -56.67
N ALA A 249 43.83 29.31 -55.49
CA ALA A 249 44.98 30.20 -55.36
C ALA A 249 46.25 29.55 -55.94
N GLN A 250 46.50 28.26 -55.67
CA GLN A 250 47.65 27.52 -56.18
C GLN A 250 47.55 27.24 -57.70
N ALA A 251 46.36 26.90 -58.20
CA ALA A 251 46.09 26.74 -59.63
C ALA A 251 46.27 28.05 -60.40
N ASN A 252 45.98 29.21 -59.80
CA ASN A 252 46.23 30.52 -60.40
C ASN A 252 47.73 30.90 -60.39
N GLN A 253 48.56 30.30 -59.54
CA GLN A 253 50.02 30.53 -59.53
C GLN A 253 50.80 29.61 -60.48
N ALA A 254 50.31 28.41 -60.79
CA ALA A 254 50.98 27.50 -61.72
C ALA A 254 51.22 28.09 -63.14
N PRO A 255 50.28 28.84 -63.76
CA PRO A 255 50.49 29.49 -65.06
C PRO A 255 51.60 30.55 -65.03
N SER A 256 51.71 31.33 -63.95
CA SER A 256 52.71 32.40 -63.84
C SER A 256 54.13 31.88 -63.64
N VAL A 257 54.29 30.71 -63.01
CA VAL A 257 55.58 29.99 -62.91
C VAL A 257 56.00 29.42 -64.27
N LEU A 258 55.06 28.87 -65.05
CA LEU A 258 55.34 28.38 -66.41
C LEU A 258 55.75 29.51 -67.37
N MET A 259 55.14 30.69 -67.24
CA MET A 259 55.51 31.87 -68.04
C MET A 259 56.93 32.37 -67.75
N ARG A 260 57.50 32.07 -66.58
CA ARG A 260 58.92 32.35 -66.25
C ARG A 260 59.91 31.32 -66.80
N LEU A 261 59.44 30.12 -67.15
CA LEU A 261 60.25 29.04 -67.73
C LEU A 261 60.31 29.09 -69.27
N LEU A 262 59.38 29.82 -69.90
CA LEU A 262 59.29 30.02 -71.35
C LEU A 262 59.93 31.33 -71.83
N GLN A 263 60.56 32.10 -70.93
CA GLN A 263 61.38 33.28 -71.21
C GLN A 263 62.85 32.95 -70.97
#